data_AF-A0A1T4W1W7-F1
#
_entry.id   AF-A0A1T4W1W7-F1
#
_cell.length_a   1.000
_cell.length_b   1.000
_cell.length_c   1.000
_cell.angle_alpha   90.00
_cell.angle_beta   90.00
_cell.angle_gamma   90.00
#
_symmetry.space_group_name_H-M   'P 1'
#
loop_
_entity.id
_entity.type
_entity.pdbx_description
1 polymer ?
#
loop_
_entity_poly.entity_id
_entity_poly.type
_entity_poly.pdbx_seq_one_letter_code
_entity_poly.pdbx_strand_id
1 'polypeptide(L)' 'MPSMVSTRFDTATLERLDEAVHALGQTRSGLIKNAVNHYLEYLTWYSAEVQKGLDDVEAGRVFSHEEVADKLKGLGVELD' A
#
# COMPACT_ATOMS: atom_id res chain seq x y z
N MET A 1 -17.13 20.95 -4.89
CA MET A 1 -18.43 20.38 -4.50
C MET A 1 -18.22 18.91 -4.22
N PRO A 2 -18.78 18.32 -3.14
CA PRO A 2 -18.69 16.88 -2.93
C PRO A 2 -19.51 16.14 -4.01
N SER A 3 -18.97 15.02 -4.50
CA SER A 3 -19.61 14.16 -5.50
C SER A 3 -19.96 12.80 -4.88
N MET A 4 -21.07 12.21 -5.30
CA MET A 4 -21.53 10.91 -4.80
C MET A 4 -21.03 9.77 -5.70
N VAL A 5 -20.55 8.70 -5.07
CA VAL A 5 -20.21 7.43 -5.72
C VAL A 5 -21.11 6.35 -5.11
N SER A 6 -21.71 5.51 -5.95
CA SER A 6 -22.52 4.37 -5.53
C SER A 6 -21.92 3.09 -6.12
N THR A 7 -21.81 2.05 -5.29
CA THR A 7 -21.32 0.73 -5.71
C THR A 7 -22.09 -0.36 -4.97
N ARG A 8 -22.07 -1.58 -5.51
CA ARG A 8 -22.68 -2.75 -4.90
C ARG A 8 -21.62 -3.61 -4.23
N PHE A 9 -21.95 -4.11 -3.05
CA PHE A 9 -21.18 -5.12 -2.34
C PHE A 9 -22.03 -6.38 -2.22
N ASP A 10 -21.39 -7.54 -2.22
CA ASP A 10 -22.07 -8.77 -1.84
C ASP A 10 -22.41 -8.76 -0.34
N THR A 11 -23.33 -9.65 0.05
CA THR A 11 -23.83 -9.73 1.44
C THR A 11 -22.70 -9.97 2.43
N ALA A 12 -21.78 -10.89 2.13
CA ALA A 12 -20.68 -11.24 3.02
C ALA A 12 -19.74 -10.05 3.27
N THR A 13 -19.48 -9.25 2.24
CA THR A 13 -18.65 -8.04 2.36
C THR A 13 -19.37 -6.96 3.16
N LEU A 14 -20.69 -6.81 2.99
CA LEU A 14 -21.49 -5.88 3.79
C LEU A 14 -21.52 -6.25 5.27
N GLU A 15 -21.67 -7.53 5.60
CA GLU A 15 -21.62 -8.03 6.98
C GLU A 15 -20.28 -7.71 7.65
N ARG A 16 -19.16 -7.99 6.95
CA ARG A 16 -17.82 -7.65 7.44
C ARG A 16 -17.62 -6.14 7.59
N LEU A 17 -18.19 -5.34 6.69
CA LEU A 17 -18.14 -3.88 6.80
C LEU A 17 -18.91 -3.41 8.05
N ASP A 18 -20.06 -4.02 8.32
CA ASP A 18 -20.89 -3.72 9.51
C ASP A 18 -20.17 -4.02 10.82
N GLU A 19 -19.59 -5.20 10.92
CA GLU A 19 -18.77 -5.58 12.08
C GLU A 19 -17.63 -4.58 12.32
N ALA A 20 -16.93 -4.20 11.25
CA ALA A 20 -15.83 -3.25 11.34
C ALA A 20 -16.28 -1.85 11.79
N VAL A 21 -17.37 -1.32 11.23
CA VAL A 21 -17.85 0.02 11.63
C VAL A 21 -18.40 0.03 13.06
N HIS A 22 -19.02 -1.05 13.51
CA HIS A 22 -19.47 -1.22 14.89
C HIS A 22 -18.30 -1.24 15.87
N ALA A 23 -17.25 -2.00 15.56
CA ALA A 23 -16.05 -2.08 16.41
C ALA A 23 -15.29 -0.75 16.49
N LEU A 24 -15.25 0.01 15.38
CA LEU A 24 -14.50 1.26 15.27
C LEU A 24 -15.31 2.50 15.68
N GLY A 25 -16.61 2.37 15.94
CA GLY A 25 -17.50 3.51 16.19
C GLY A 25 -17.61 4.47 15.00
N GLN A 26 -17.49 3.96 13.78
CA GLN A 26 -17.52 4.75 12.53
C GLN A 26 -18.83 4.55 11.76
N THR A 27 -19.04 5.34 10.71
CA THR A 27 -20.11 5.09 9.73
C THR A 27 -19.55 4.31 8.54
N ARG A 28 -20.40 3.54 7.84
CA ARG A 28 -20.03 2.87 6.58
C ARG A 28 -19.39 3.83 5.58
N SER A 29 -20.00 4.99 5.38
CA SER A 29 -19.49 6.00 4.44
C SER A 29 -18.13 6.55 4.88
N GLY A 30 -17.93 6.77 6.18
CA GLY A 30 -16.64 7.21 6.74
C GLY A 30 -15.54 6.17 6.52
N LEU A 31 -15.82 4.90 6.85
CA LEU A 31 -14.86 3.82 6.68
C LEU A 31 -14.52 3.58 5.20
N ILE A 32 -15.52 3.58 4.31
CA ILE A 32 -15.30 3.47 2.85
C ILE A 32 -14.45 4.63 2.34
N LYS A 33 -14.76 5.87 2.75
CA LYS A 33 -13.98 7.06 2.36
C LYS A 33 -12.51 6.92 2.80
N ASN A 34 -12.27 6.52 4.05
CA ASN A 34 -10.93 6.33 4.56
C ASN A 34 -10.19 5.22 3.80
N ALA A 35 -10.82 4.08 3.56
CA ALA A 35 -10.24 2.97 2.81
C ALA A 35 -9.85 3.39 1.38
N VAL A 36 -10.72 4.12 0.69
CA VAL A 36 -10.44 4.65 -0.66
C VAL A 36 -9.26 5.61 -0.62
N ASN A 37 -9.21 6.55 0.32
CA ASN A 37 -8.10 7.49 0.45
C ASN A 37 -6.77 6.76 0.68
N HIS A 38 -6.73 5.85 1.65
CA HIS A 38 -5.53 5.07 1.94
C HIS A 38 -5.06 4.26 0.73
N TYR A 39 -5.98 3.65 0.00
CA TYR A 39 -5.62 2.87 -1.19
C TYR A 39 -5.07 3.75 -2.32
N LEU A 40 -5.65 4.92 -2.54
CA LEU A 40 -5.17 5.88 -3.55
C LEU A 40 -3.81 6.49 -3.19
N GLU A 41 -3.59 6.78 -1.91
CA GLU A 41 -2.29 7.22 -1.39
C GLU A 41 -1.23 6.14 -1.62
N TYR A 42 -1.55 4.88 -1.27
CA TYR A 42 -0.66 3.74 -1.51
C TYR A 42 -0.34 3.58 -3.00
N LEU A 43 -1.33 3.60 -3.89
CA LEU A 43 -1.09 3.45 -5.33
C LEU A 43 -0.22 4.57 -5.90
N THR A 44 -0.45 5.80 -5.43
CA THR A 44 0.36 6.97 -5.83
C THR A 44 1.81 6.81 -5.40
N TRP A 45 2.05 6.46 -4.14
CA TRP A 45 3.39 6.18 -3.64
C TRP A 45 4.05 4.99 -4.36
N TYR A 46 3.33 3.88 -4.49
CA TYR A 46 3.84 2.65 -5.10
C TYR A 46 4.27 2.87 -6.55
N SER A 47 3.43 3.51 -7.35
CA SER A 47 3.77 3.83 -8.75
C SER A 47 4.99 4.75 -8.84
N ALA A 48 5.13 5.73 -7.94
CA ALA A 48 6.30 6.60 -7.89
C ALA A 48 7.59 5.85 -7.52
N GLU A 49 7.56 4.97 -6.50
CA GLU A 49 8.74 4.18 -6.12
C GLU A 49 9.12 3.15 -7.20
N VAL A 50 8.12 2.55 -7.88
CA VAL A 50 8.39 1.67 -9.04
C VAL A 50 9.10 2.45 -10.14
N GLN A 51 8.61 3.64 -10.50
CA GLN A 51 9.24 4.44 -11.55
C GLN A 51 10.67 4.83 -11.16
N LYS A 52 10.88 5.25 -9.91
CA LYS A 52 12.21 5.54 -9.38
C LYS A 52 13.16 4.35 -9.49
N GLY A 53 12.69 3.14 -9.15
CA GLY A 53 13.47 1.91 -9.32
C GLY A 53 13.84 1.63 -10.78
N LEU A 54 12.91 1.85 -11.71
CA LEU A 54 13.20 1.73 -13.15
C LEU A 54 14.23 2.77 -13.61
N ASP A 55 14.12 4.01 -13.15
CA ASP A 55 15.08 5.08 -13.46
C ASP A 55 16.47 4.81 -12.85
N ASP A 56 16.53 4.15 -11.69
CA ASP A 56 17.78 3.69 -11.07
C ASP A 56 18.42 2.55 -11.87
N VAL A 57 17.63 1.60 -12.37
CA VAL A 57 18.10 0.52 -13.25
C VAL A 57 18.66 1.09 -14.54
N GLU A 58 17.92 1.98 -15.22
CA GLU A 58 18.36 2.59 -16.49
C GLU A 58 19.66 3.38 -16.31
N ALA A 59 19.82 4.07 -15.17
CA ALA A 59 21.03 4.82 -14.86
C ALA A 59 22.16 3.97 -14.26
N GLY A 60 22.00 2.65 -14.15
CA GLY A 60 23.00 1.76 -13.56
C GLY A 60 23.21 1.94 -12.05
N ARG A 61 22.29 2.61 -11.34
CA ARG A 61 22.30 2.79 -9.88
C ARG A 61 21.75 1.54 -9.16
N VAL A 62 22.32 0.39 -9.46
CA VAL A 62 21.93 -0.91 -8.91
C VAL A 62 23.09 -1.55 -8.17
N PHE A 63 22.78 -2.46 -7.25
CA PHE A 63 23.77 -3.29 -6.57
C PHE A 63 23.56 -4.75 -7.01
N SER A 64 24.67 -5.44 -7.25
CA SER A 64 24.68 -6.89 -7.40
C SER A 64 24.30 -7.58 -6.09
N HIS A 65 23.93 -8.86 -6.17
CA HIS A 65 23.61 -9.67 -5.01
C HIS A 65 24.76 -9.71 -3.99
N GLU A 66 26.00 -9.87 -4.46
CA GLU A 66 27.20 -9.90 -3.61
C GLU A 66 27.40 -8.56 -2.87
N GLU A 67 27.27 -7.43 -3.56
CA GLU A 67 27.39 -6.09 -2.95
C GLU A 67 26.33 -5.84 -1.87
N VAL A 68 25.10 -6.34 -2.07
CA VAL A 68 24.03 -6.25 -1.07
C VAL A 68 24.33 -7.16 0.12
N ALA A 69 24.79 -8.39 -0.12
CA ALA A 69 25.13 -9.34 0.93
C ALA A 69 26.24 -8.82 1.86
N ASP A 70 27.31 -8.26 1.27
CA ASP A 70 28.42 -7.69 2.03
C ASP A 70 27.98 -6.49 2.87
N LYS A 71 27.13 -5.62 2.32
CA LYS A 71 26.58 -4.48 3.06
C LYS A 71 25.71 -4.92 4.24
N LEU A 72 24.85 -5.91 4.04
CA LEU A 72 23.97 -6.42 5.10
C LEU A 72 24.75 -7.12 6.20
N LYS A 73 25.78 -7.89 5.85
CA LYS A 73 26.73 -8.48 6.81
C LYS A 73 27.44 -7.41 7.63
N GLY A 74 27.83 -6.29 7.01
CA GLY A 74 28.41 -5.13 7.70
C GLY A 74 27.45 -4.46 8.70
N LEU A 75 26.15 -4.66 8.54
CA LEU A 75 25.10 -4.19 9.45
C LEU A 75 24.70 -5.25 10.50
N GLY A 76 25.37 -6.41 10.53
CA GLY A 76 25.07 -7.50 11.47
C GLY A 76 23.85 -8.34 11.10
N VAL A 77 23.37 -8.24 9.85
CA VAL A 77 22.33 -9.11 9.31
C VAL A 77 23.02 -10.33 8.68
N GLU A 78 22.79 -11.52 9.25
CA GLU A 78 23.19 -12.77 8.60
C GLU A 78 22.18 -13.11 7.50
N LEU A 79 22.68 -13.37 6.29
CA LEU A 79 21.90 -13.85 5.16
C LEU A 79 22.29 -15.30 4.92
N ASP A 80 21.30 -16.19 5.00
CA ASP A 80 21.37 -17.63 4.75
C ASP A 80 21.76 -17.97 3.29
#